data_AF-A0A1Q7WYN2-F1
#
_entry.id   AF-A0A1Q7WYN2-F1
#
_cell.length_a   1.000
_cell.length_b   1.000
_cell.length_c   1.000
_cell.angle_alpha   90.00
_cell.angle_beta   90.00
_cell.angle_gamma   90.00
#
_symmetry.space_group_name_H-M   'P 1'
#
loop_
_entity.id
_entity.type
_entity.pdbx_description
1 polymer ?
#
loop_
_entity_poly.entity_id
_entity_poly.type
_entity_poly.pdbx_seq_one_letter_code
_entity_poly.pdbx_strand_id
1 'polypeptide(L)'
;MALRRRQFTKEFKLQVLREIEAGKSLAQAAREHELHPGTILGWRQRHEQYAEHSFQGNGRSYTDEAKIAELERKVGQLTMENDLLKKALSRLEVRPPRAGENGSGR
;
A
#
# COMPACT_ATOMS: atom_id res chain seq x y z
N MET A 1 -30.15 -6.98 3.29
CA MET A 1 -29.70 -6.07 4.36
C MET A 1 -28.26 -6.41 4.71
N ALA A 2 -27.33 -5.46 4.63
CA ALA A 2 -25.93 -5.74 4.97
C ALA A 2 -25.79 -5.96 6.49
N LEU A 3 -25.32 -7.15 6.90
CA LEU A 3 -24.99 -7.43 8.29
C LEU A 3 -23.90 -6.45 8.74
N ARG A 4 -24.23 -5.55 9.68
CA ARG A 4 -23.24 -4.69 10.33
C ARG A 4 -22.18 -5.59 10.98
N ARG A 5 -20.94 -5.48 10.51
CA ARG A 5 -19.82 -6.20 11.12
C ARG A 5 -19.56 -5.62 12.52
N ARG A 6 -19.52 -6.48 13.52
CA ARG A 6 -19.14 -6.12 14.89
C ARG A 6 -17.73 -5.52 14.87
N GLN A 7 -17.59 -4.30 15.39
CA GLN A 7 -16.30 -3.63 15.52
C GLN A 7 -15.72 -3.91 16.90
N PHE A 8 -14.41 -4.11 16.95
CA PHE A 8 -13.67 -4.40 18.17
C PHE A 8 -12.53 -3.41 18.31
N THR A 9 -12.30 -2.92 19.53
CA THR A 9 -11.21 -2.00 19.85
C THR A 9 -9.85 -2.67 19.69
N LYS A 10 -8.78 -1.88 19.59
CA LYS A 10 -7.40 -2.39 19.50
C LYS A 10 -7.05 -3.21 20.74
N GLU A 11 -7.39 -2.65 21.89
CA GLU A 11 -7.08 -3.16 23.22
C GLU A 11 -7.72 -4.53 23.40
N PHE A 12 -8.97 -4.69 22.96
CA PHE A 12 -9.68 -5.96 23.01
C PHE A 12 -9.03 -7.03 22.13
N LYS A 13 -8.68 -6.69 20.88
CA LYS A 13 -8.03 -7.64 19.97
C LYS A 13 -6.68 -8.12 20.53
N LEU A 14 -5.88 -7.19 21.07
CA LEU A 14 -4.59 -7.50 21.68
C LEU A 14 -4.74 -8.32 22.96
N GLN A 15 -5.75 -8.05 23.79
CA GLN A 15 -6.04 -8.88 24.96
C GLN A 15 -6.28 -10.34 24.55
N VAL A 16 -7.16 -10.57 23.58
CA VAL A 16 -7.49 -11.92 23.11
C VAL A 16 -6.26 -12.65 22.54
N LEU A 17 -5.41 -11.94 21.80
CA LEU A 17 -4.17 -12.54 21.27
C LEU A 17 -3.18 -12.90 22.38
N ARG A 18 -3.00 -12.05 23.39
CA ARG A 18 -2.13 -12.32 24.55
C ARG A 18 -2.59 -13.53 25.35
N GLU A 19 -3.90 -13.70 25.54
CA GLU A 19 -4.44 -14.89 26.21
C GLU A 19 -4.04 -16.17 25.47
N ILE A 20 -4.03 -16.13 24.15
CA ILE A 20 -3.66 -17.27 23.32
C ILE A 20 -2.15 -17.52 23.38
N GLU A 21 -1.35 -16.46 23.37
CA GLU A 21 0.12 -16.55 23.58
C GLU A 21 0.46 -17.11 24.96
N ALA A 22 -0.34 -16.82 25.99
CA ALA A 22 -0.21 -17.38 27.33
C ALA A 22 -0.62 -18.86 27.43
N GLY A 23 -0.96 -19.51 26.31
CA GLY A 23 -1.29 -20.93 26.22
C GLY A 23 -2.79 -21.23 26.15
N LYS A 24 -3.68 -20.22 26.14
CA LYS A 24 -5.11 -20.46 25.92
C LYS A 24 -5.34 -20.94 24.48
N SER A 25 -6.13 -22.00 24.30
CA SER A 25 -6.43 -22.47 22.95
C SER A 25 -7.32 -21.47 22.21
N LEU A 26 -7.18 -21.41 20.88
CA LEU A 26 -7.98 -20.52 20.03
C LEU A 26 -9.48 -20.82 20.16
N ALA A 27 -9.85 -22.11 20.27
CA ALA A 27 -11.23 -22.53 20.47
C ALA A 27 -11.80 -22.15 21.85
N GLN A 28 -10.95 -22.07 22.88
CA GLN A 28 -11.36 -21.60 24.20
C GLN A 28 -11.57 -20.08 24.19
N ALA A 29 -10.62 -19.32 23.66
CA ALA A 29 -10.75 -17.87 23.52
C ALA A 29 -11.96 -17.46 22.64
N ALA A 30 -12.22 -18.20 21.56
CA ALA A 30 -13.38 -18.02 20.70
C ALA A 30 -14.71 -18.18 21.46
N ARG A 31 -14.82 -19.21 22.30
CA ARG A 31 -16.02 -19.46 23.11
C ARG A 31 -16.22 -18.42 24.20
N GLU A 32 -15.14 -18.07 24.90
CA GLU A 32 -15.17 -17.13 26.03
C GLU A 32 -15.55 -15.71 25.61
N HIS A 33 -15.07 -15.26 24.45
CA HIS A 33 -15.33 -13.92 23.94
C HIS A 33 -16.49 -13.86 22.91
N GLU A 34 -17.19 -14.99 22.70
CA GLU A 34 -18.25 -15.14 21.69
C GLU A 34 -17.80 -14.70 20.29
N LEU A 35 -16.60 -15.13 19.89
CA LEU A 35 -15.98 -14.82 18.62
C LEU A 35 -15.93 -16.05 17.72
N HIS A 36 -16.06 -15.83 16.42
CA HIS A 36 -15.76 -16.90 15.46
C HIS A 36 -14.24 -17.16 15.44
N PRO A 37 -13.77 -18.43 15.46
CA PRO A 37 -12.34 -18.77 15.40
C PRO A 37 -11.56 -18.06 14.28
N GLY A 38 -12.18 -17.95 13.09
CA GLY A 38 -11.61 -17.24 11.94
C GLY A 38 -11.38 -15.75 12.17
N THR A 39 -12.15 -15.10 13.06
CA THR A 39 -11.95 -13.69 13.42
C THR A 39 -10.64 -13.51 14.19
N ILE A 40 -10.38 -14.40 15.15
CA ILE A 40 -9.15 -14.40 15.95
C ILE A 40 -7.93 -14.74 15.06
N LEU A 41 -8.06 -15.72 14.16
CA LEU A 41 -7.01 -16.03 13.18
C LEU A 41 -6.66 -14.82 12.32
N GLY A 42 -7.66 -14.08 11.84
CA GLY A 42 -7.44 -12.87 11.05
C GLY A 42 -6.82 -11.72 11.87
N TRP A 43 -7.00 -11.68 13.19
CA TRP A 43 -6.27 -10.76 14.06
C TRP A 43 -4.83 -11.21 14.25
N ARG A 44 -4.59 -12.51 14.47
CA ARG A 44 -3.25 -13.06 14.60
C ARG A 44 -2.41 -12.78 13.36
N GLN A 45 -2.92 -13.07 12.16
CA GLN A 45 -2.20 -12.79 10.92
C GLN A 45 -1.87 -11.30 10.75
N ARG A 46 -2.82 -10.42 11.08
CA ARG A 46 -2.57 -8.97 11.04
C ARG A 46 -1.55 -8.55 12.10
N HIS A 47 -1.61 -9.14 13.29
CA HIS A 47 -0.63 -8.93 14.36
C HIS A 47 0.77 -9.40 13.96
N GLU A 48 0.89 -10.56 13.33
CA GLU A 48 2.16 -11.07 12.80
C GLU A 48 2.72 -10.18 11.69
N GLN A 49 1.86 -9.59 10.84
CA GLN A 49 2.30 -8.74 9.72
C GLN A 49 2.65 -7.31 10.11
N TYR A 50 1.97 -6.71 11.09
CA TYR A 50 2.09 -5.27 11.41
C TYR A 50 2.38 -4.98 12.90
N ALA A 51 2.58 -6.01 13.72
CA ALA A 51 2.88 -5.97 15.16
C ALA A 51 2.07 -4.94 15.98
N GLU A 52 2.75 -4.04 16.69
CA GLU A 52 2.15 -3.01 17.55
C GLU A 52 1.27 -1.99 16.78
N HIS A 53 1.38 -1.94 15.45
CA HIS A 53 0.59 -1.08 14.56
C HIS A 53 -0.64 -1.78 13.94
N SER A 54 -0.78 -3.10 14.10
CA SER A 54 -1.82 -3.94 13.44
C SER A 54 -3.26 -3.55 13.71
N PHE A 55 -3.49 -2.75 14.73
CA PHE A 55 -4.82 -2.35 15.16
C PHE A 55 -4.93 -0.85 15.48
N GLN A 56 -3.92 -0.03 15.17
CA GLN A 56 -4.07 1.42 15.30
C GLN A 56 -5.27 1.86 14.45
N GLY A 57 -6.28 2.43 15.11
CA GLY A 57 -7.51 2.86 14.44
C GLY A 57 -7.17 3.86 13.34
N ASN A 58 -7.68 3.62 12.11
CA ASN A 58 -7.63 4.52 10.96
C ASN A 58 -6.34 5.35 10.76
N GLY A 59 -5.16 4.84 11.11
CA GLY A 59 -3.89 5.55 11.06
C GLY A 59 -2.78 4.65 10.51
N ARG A 60 -2.14 5.10 9.43
CA ARG A 60 -1.19 4.39 8.57
C ARG A 60 0.02 3.84 9.36
N SER A 61 0.54 2.69 8.93
CA SER A 61 1.69 2.04 9.59
C SER A 61 3.02 2.59 9.05
N TYR A 62 4.09 2.62 9.85
CA TYR A 62 5.43 3.11 9.44
C TYR A 62 5.99 2.44 8.18
N THR A 63 5.64 1.18 7.94
CA THR A 63 5.94 0.48 6.68
C THR A 63 5.21 1.08 5.49
N ASP A 64 4.00 1.60 5.70
CA ASP A 64 3.27 2.40 4.74
C ASP A 64 3.93 3.78 4.56
N GLU A 65 4.34 4.48 5.62
CA GLU A 65 5.05 5.76 5.47
C GLU A 65 6.37 5.63 4.71
N ALA A 66 7.19 4.62 5.03
CA ALA A 66 8.45 4.39 4.34
C ALA A 66 8.24 3.98 2.88
N LYS A 67 7.22 3.16 2.61
CA LYS A 67 6.82 2.79 1.26
C LYS A 67 6.25 3.99 0.49
N ILE A 68 5.48 4.86 1.15
CA ILE A 68 5.01 6.12 0.59
C ILE A 68 6.20 7.01 0.23
N ALA A 69 7.15 7.20 1.14
CA ALA A 69 8.34 8.02 0.89
C ALA A 69 9.25 7.45 -0.22
N GLU A 70 9.32 6.12 -0.36
CA GLU A 70 10.01 5.47 -1.47
C GLU A 70 9.27 5.70 -2.80
N LEU A 71 7.94 5.55 -2.80
CA LEU A 71 7.11 5.78 -3.98
C LEU A 71 7.13 7.24 -4.41
N GLU A 72 7.09 8.20 -3.48
CA GLU A 72 7.20 9.63 -3.75
C GLU A 72 8.55 9.98 -4.39
N ARG A 73 9.65 9.41 -3.88
CA ARG A 73 10.97 9.55 -4.51
C ARG A 73 10.99 8.98 -5.92
N LYS A 74 10.37 7.81 -6.13
CA LYS A 74 10.33 7.19 -7.46
C LYS A 74 9.51 8.00 -8.45
N VAL A 75 8.37 8.57 -8.01
CA VAL A 75 7.57 9.49 -8.82
C VAL A 75 8.40 10.71 -9.22
N GLY A 76 9.09 11.35 -8.27
CA GLY A 76 9.95 12.49 -8.57
C GLY A 76 11.03 12.16 -9.62
N GLN A 77 11.72 11.02 -9.47
CA GLN A 77 12.70 10.55 -10.44
C GLN A 77 12.06 10.36 -11.83
N LEU A 78 10.94 9.65 -11.91
CA LEU A 78 10.26 9.36 -13.17
C LEU A 78 9.73 10.64 -13.84
N THR A 79 9.28 11.63 -13.07
CA THR A 79 8.87 12.94 -13.60
C THR A 79 10.04 13.64 -14.28
N MET A 80 11.21 13.69 -13.64
CA MET A 80 12.41 14.31 -14.22
C MET A 80 12.86 13.59 -15.49
N GLU A 81 12.88 12.25 -15.48
CA GLU A 81 13.22 11.45 -16.66
C GLU A 81 12.22 11.71 -17.81
N ASN A 82 10.92 11.77 -17.50
CA ASN A 82 9.88 12.04 -18.49
C ASN A 82 10.03 13.43 -19.12
N ASP A 83 10.30 14.45 -18.33
CA ASP A 83 10.50 15.82 -18.82
C ASP A 83 11.73 15.94 -19.71
N LEU A 84 12.81 15.23 -19.35
CA LEU A 84 14.02 15.16 -20.18
C LEU A 84 13.71 14.51 -21.53
N LEU A 85 13.02 13.36 -21.52
CA LEU A 85 12.64 12.65 -22.73
C LEU A 85 11.73 13.48 -23.64
N LYS A 86 10.75 14.17 -23.06
CA LYS A 86 9.87 15.09 -23.81
C LYS A 86 10.66 16.20 -24.49
N LYS A 87 11.60 16.85 -23.77
CA LYS A 87 12.45 17.89 -24.35
C LYS A 87 13.34 17.35 -25.48
N ALA A 88 13.88 16.15 -25.31
CA ALA A 88 14.67 15.50 -26.36
C ALA A 88 13.81 15.21 -27.59
N LEU A 89 12.59 14.69 -27.41
CA LEU A 89 11.65 14.45 -28.50
C LEU A 89 11.29 15.73 -29.23
N SER A 90 10.93 16.80 -28.53
CA SER A 90 10.62 18.08 -29.16
C SER A 90 11.79 18.64 -29.98
N ARG A 91 13.03 18.44 -29.53
CA ARG A 91 14.22 18.84 -30.30
C ARG A 91 14.40 18.02 -31.58
N LEU A 92 14.01 16.74 -31.56
CA LEU A 92 14.07 15.87 -32.73
C LEU A 92 12.92 16.14 -33.72
N GLU A 93 11.74 16.52 -33.21
CA GLU A 93 10.60 16.95 -34.02
C GLU A 93 10.83 18.30 -34.71
N VAL A 94 11.67 19.17 -34.15
CA VAL A 94 12.11 20.46 -34.76
C VAL A 94 13.21 20.24 -35.82
N ARG A 95 13.18 19.11 -36.53
CA ARG A 95 14.01 18.93 -37.74
C ARG A 95 13.44 19.84 -38.84
N PRO A 96 14.20 20.82 -39.38
CA PRO A 96 13.72 21.63 -40.48
C PRO A 96 13.44 20.75 -41.71
N PRO A 97 12.46 21.13 -42.55
CA PRO A 97 12.17 20.40 -43.79
C PRO A 97 13.48 20.26 -44.59
N ARG A 98 13.70 19.07 -45.15
CA ARG A 98 14.91 18.76 -45.94
C ARG A 98 15.07 19.83 -47.02
N ALA A 99 16.08 20.68 -46.89
CA ALA A 99 16.50 21.54 -47.98
C ALA A 99 17.08 20.62 -49.07
N GLY A 100 16.34 20.45 -50.17
CA GLY A 100 16.80 19.68 -51.33
C GLY A 100 15.75 18.90 -52.10
N GLU A 101 14.45 19.22 -52.00
CA GLU A 101 13.50 18.95 -53.08
C GLU A 101 13.07 20.30 -53.67
N ASN A 102 13.05 20.38 -55.02
CA ASN A 102 12.89 21.54 -55.92
C ASN A 102 14.25 22.03 -56.47
N GLY A 103 14.61 21.88 -57.74
CA GLY A 103 13.86 21.49 -58.93
C GLY A 103 14.38 22.36 -60.09
N SER A 104 14.76 21.70 -61.20
CA SER A 104 14.72 22.21 -62.58
C SER A 104 15.44 23.52 -62.96
N GLY A 105 16.26 23.42 -64.01
CA GLY A 105 16.24 24.41 -65.08
C GLY A 105 17.51 25.23 -65.31
N ARG A 106 18.48 24.65 -66.01
CA ARG A 106 18.87 25.00 -67.40
C ARG A 106 20.11 24.19 -67.81
#